data_AF-P80479-F1
#
_entry.id   AF-P80479-F1
#
_cell.length_a   1.000
_cell.length_b   1.000
_cell.length_c   1.000
_cell.angle_alpha   90.00
_cell.angle_beta   90.00
_cell.angle_gamma   90.00
#
_symmetry.space_group_name_H-M   'P 1'
#
loop_
_entity.id
_entity.type
_entity.pdbx_description
1 polymer ?
#
loop_
_entity_poly.entity_id
_entity_poly.type
_entity_poly.pdbx_seq_one_letter_code
_entity_poly.pdbx_strand_id
1 'polypeptide(L)'
;MYKTLLAQVFFHSIAKKKLYFFWLPRLFSLLLVPGFLFDIEILFLFHPIILLHASLGLSVIIEDYIHIETIKFQYLSLIKLLLVLLINLNILYLL
;
A
#
# COMPACT_ATOMS: atom_id res chain seq x y z
N MET A 1 -10.63 26.62 23.24
CA MET A 1 -10.75 25.73 24.41
C MET A 1 -9.69 24.62 24.47
N TYR A 2 -9.35 23.94 23.36
CA TYR A 2 -8.30 22.89 23.36
C TYR A 2 -6.88 23.40 23.65
N LYS A 3 -6.48 24.55 23.07
CA LYS A 3 -5.13 25.13 23.26
C LYS A 3 -4.83 25.45 24.73
N THR A 4 -5.80 26.02 25.44
CA THR A 4 -5.68 26.37 26.86
C THR A 4 -5.54 25.13 27.73
N LEU A 5 -6.25 24.05 27.40
CA LEU A 5 -6.17 22.78 28.11
C LEU A 5 -4.80 22.11 27.92
N LEU A 6 -4.27 22.15 26.69
CA LEU A 6 -2.97 21.57 26.35
C LEU A 6 -1.82 22.30 27.07
N ALA A 7 -1.88 23.63 27.15
CA ALA A 7 -0.95 24.43 27.93
C ALA A 7 -1.03 24.09 29.43
N GLN A 8 -2.24 23.97 30.00
CA GLN A 8 -2.42 23.57 31.40
C GLN A 8 -1.83 22.18 31.69
N VAL A 9 -2.08 21.19 30.82
CA VAL A 9 -1.54 19.83 30.98
C VAL A 9 -0.01 19.83 30.85
N PHE A 10 0.56 20.67 29.98
CA PHE A 10 2.00 20.85 29.86
C PHE A 10 2.62 21.41 31.14
N PHE A 11 2.11 22.54 31.63
CA PHE A 11 2.60 23.15 32.89
C PHE A 11 2.42 22.20 34.09
N HIS A 12 1.32 21.45 34.15
CA HIS A 12 1.12 20.44 35.19
C HIS A 12 2.17 19.31 35.12
N SER A 13 2.50 18.85 33.91
CA SER A 13 3.53 17.82 33.71
C SER A 13 4.94 18.28 34.10
N ILE A 14 5.25 19.57 33.85
CA ILE A 14 6.49 20.22 34.32
C ILE A 14 6.52 20.26 35.85
N ALA A 15 5.45 20.76 36.47
CA ALA A 15 5.37 20.91 37.93
C ALA A 15 5.55 19.57 38.66
N LYS A 16 5.04 18.47 38.08
CA LYS A 16 5.17 17.11 38.63
C LYS A 16 6.50 16.42 38.27
N LYS A 17 7.42 17.08 37.54
CA LYS A 17 8.62 16.46 36.92
C LYS A 17 8.31 15.20 36.10
N LYS A 18 7.08 15.07 35.56
CA LYS A 18 6.62 13.94 34.73
C LYS A 18 6.47 14.36 33.27
N LEU A 19 7.50 15.05 32.76
CA LEU A 19 7.52 15.59 31.40
C LEU A 19 7.41 14.48 30.34
N TYR A 20 7.94 13.30 30.65
CA TYR A 20 7.83 12.12 29.80
C TYR A 20 6.37 11.73 29.55
N PHE A 21 5.48 11.74 30.55
CA PHE A 21 4.05 11.41 30.36
C PHE A 21 3.35 12.37 29.37
N PHE A 22 3.85 13.60 29.23
CA PHE A 22 3.31 14.55 28.26
C PHE A 22 3.81 14.28 26.84
N TRP A 23 5.11 14.02 26.67
CA TRP A 23 5.75 13.89 25.35
C TRP A 23 5.72 12.48 24.77
N LEU A 24 5.89 11.43 25.60
CA LEU A 24 5.99 10.03 25.13
C LEU A 24 4.77 9.62 24.28
N PRO A 25 3.51 9.84 24.74
CA PRO A 25 2.36 9.41 23.96
C PRO A 25 2.28 10.10 22.59
N ARG A 26 2.66 11.38 22.52
CA ARG A 26 2.65 12.15 21.26
C ARG A 26 3.75 11.69 20.33
N LEU A 27 4.95 11.40 20.86
CA LEU A 27 6.05 10.85 20.07
C LEU A 27 5.66 9.48 19.47
N PHE A 28 5.07 8.59 20.27
CA PHE A 28 4.58 7.30 19.79
C PHE A 28 3.43 7.45 18.79
N SER A 29 2.53 8.42 19.01
CA SER A 29 1.48 8.75 18.04
C SER A 29 2.06 9.18 16.69
N LEU A 30 3.15 9.95 16.73
CA LEU A 30 3.84 10.42 15.53
C LEU A 30 4.55 9.27 14.80
N LEU A 31 5.06 8.28 15.54
CA LEU A 31 5.68 7.06 15.01
C LEU A 31 4.68 6.10 14.35
N LEU A 32 3.38 6.20 14.66
CA LEU A 32 2.34 5.43 13.96
C LEU A 32 2.09 5.94 12.54
N VAL A 33 2.35 7.22 12.27
CA VAL A 33 2.11 7.81 10.94
C VAL A 33 2.98 7.15 9.86
N PRO A 34 4.31 6.99 10.02
CA PRO A 34 5.13 6.25 9.08
C PRO A 34 4.68 4.81 8.87
N GLY A 35 4.28 4.11 9.95
CA GLY A 35 3.80 2.73 9.86
C GLY A 35 2.55 2.62 8.99
N PHE A 36 1.57 3.50 9.22
CA PHE A 36 0.35 3.56 8.42
C PHE A 36 0.63 3.90 6.94
N LEU A 37 1.57 4.80 6.66
CA LEU A 37 1.98 5.10 5.28
C LEU A 37 2.66 3.90 4.62
N PHE A 38 3.49 3.17 5.36
CA PHE A 38 4.12 1.93 4.89
C PHE A 38 3.08 0.86 4.56
N ASP A 39 2.05 0.69 5.40
CA ASP A 39 0.98 -0.29 5.16
C ASP A 39 0.23 0.02 3.85
N ILE A 40 -0.06 1.30 3.58
CA ILE A 40 -0.67 1.73 2.32
C ILE A 40 0.26 1.48 1.13
N GLU A 41 1.54 1.80 1.26
CA GLU A 41 2.53 1.59 0.21
C GLU A 41 2.66 0.10 -0.14
N ILE A 42 2.68 -0.78 0.87
CA ILE A 42 2.70 -2.24 0.69
C ILE A 42 1.47 -2.70 -0.10
N LEU A 43 0.27 -2.22 0.23
CA LEU A 43 -0.95 -2.56 -0.51
C LEU A 43 -0.87 -2.14 -1.98
N PHE A 44 -0.32 -0.96 -2.25
CA PHE A 44 -0.12 -0.42 -3.59
C PHE A 44 0.92 -1.19 -4.40
N LEU A 45 1.99 -1.68 -3.78
CA LEU A 45 3.06 -2.41 -4.46
C LEU A 45 2.72 -3.89 -4.66
N PHE A 46 2.05 -4.53 -3.70
CA PHE A 46 1.76 -5.96 -3.79
C PHE A 46 0.76 -6.31 -4.89
N HIS A 47 -0.28 -5.51 -5.07
CA HIS A 47 -1.30 -5.76 -6.10
C HIS A 47 -0.72 -5.87 -7.53
N PRO A 48 0.03 -4.88 -8.05
CA PRO A 48 0.60 -4.97 -9.38
C PRO A 48 1.65 -6.09 -9.50
N ILE A 49 2.38 -6.41 -8.43
CA ILE A 49 3.32 -7.55 -8.42
C ILE A 49 2.57 -8.87 -8.59
N ILE A 50 1.45 -9.06 -7.88
CA ILE A 50 0.62 -10.27 -7.99
C ILE A 50 0.06 -10.39 -9.42
N LEU A 51 -0.45 -9.29 -9.98
CA LEU A 51 -0.96 -9.26 -11.35
C LEU A 51 0.13 -9.57 -12.38
N LEU A 52 1.32 -8.98 -12.21
CA LEU A 52 2.47 -9.26 -13.05
C LEU A 52 2.88 -10.74 -12.94
N HIS A 53 2.99 -11.28 -11.73
CA HIS A 53 3.32 -12.69 -11.51
C HIS A 53 2.30 -13.62 -12.18
N ALA A 54 1.01 -13.35 -12.02
CA ALA A 54 -0.05 -14.11 -12.68
C ALA A 54 0.06 -14.03 -14.22
N SER A 55 0.37 -12.86 -14.78
CA SER A 55 0.53 -12.69 -16.23
C SER A 55 1.70 -13.48 -16.80
N LEU A 56 2.82 -13.54 -16.06
CA LEU A 56 3.99 -14.32 -16.44
C LEU A 56 3.69 -15.82 -16.35
N GLY A 57 3.05 -16.27 -15.27
CA GLY A 57 2.62 -17.66 -15.12
C GLY A 57 1.68 -18.10 -16.23
N LEU A 58 0.69 -17.27 -16.60
CA LEU A 58 -0.22 -17.58 -17.70
C LEU A 58 0.51 -17.64 -19.05
N SER A 59 1.50 -16.76 -19.25
CA SER A 59 2.30 -16.75 -20.48
C SER A 59 3.09 -18.05 -20.65
N VAL A 60 3.67 -18.58 -19.57
CA VAL A 60 4.37 -19.88 -19.58
C VAL A 60 3.40 -21.01 -19.90
N ILE A 61 2.22 -21.05 -19.28
CA ILE A 61 1.20 -22.06 -19.58
C ILE A 61 0.80 -22.01 -21.07
N ILE A 62 0.58 -20.83 -21.62
CA ILE A 62 0.26 -20.70 -23.05
C ILE A 62 1.41 -21.22 -23.93
N GLU A 63 2.64 -20.91 -23.57
CA GLU A 63 3.82 -21.34 -24.32
C GLU A 63 3.95 -22.87 -24.35
N ASP A 64 3.68 -23.52 -23.22
CA ASP A 64 3.80 -24.96 -23.04
C ASP A 64 2.66 -25.74 -23.72
N TYR A 65 1.42 -25.23 -23.68
CA TYR A 65 0.23 -25.99 -24.09
C TYR A 65 -0.37 -25.58 -25.45
N ILE A 66 -0.03 -24.40 -25.99
CA ILE A 66 -0.60 -23.92 -27.25
C ILE A 66 0.44 -23.96 -28.36
N HIS A 67 0.28 -24.88 -29.32
CA HIS A 67 1.25 -25.08 -30.40
C HIS A 67 0.89 -24.35 -31.71
N ILE A 68 -0.29 -23.73 -31.79
CA ILE A 68 -0.70 -22.96 -32.97
C ILE A 68 -0.30 -21.50 -32.74
N GLU A 69 0.70 -21.03 -33.49
CA GLU A 69 1.31 -19.70 -33.32
C GLU A 69 0.31 -18.54 -33.37
N THR A 70 -0.67 -18.60 -34.26
CA THR A 70 -1.70 -17.55 -34.36
C THR A 70 -2.58 -17.47 -33.11
N ILE A 71 -2.94 -18.63 -32.54
CA ILE A 71 -3.75 -18.72 -31.32
C ILE A 71 -2.92 -18.29 -30.11
N LYS A 72 -1.66 -18.72 -30.04
CA LYS A 72 -0.70 -18.30 -29.01
C LYS A 72 -0.57 -16.78 -28.97
N PHE A 73 -0.36 -16.15 -30.13
CA PHE A 73 -0.26 -14.69 -30.24
C PHE A 73 -1.53 -13.97 -29.75
N GLN A 74 -2.72 -14.48 -30.07
CA GLN A 74 -3.99 -13.93 -29.61
C GLN A 74 -4.09 -13.97 -28.08
N TYR A 75 -3.78 -15.11 -27.46
CA TYR A 75 -3.84 -15.23 -26.00
C TYR A 75 -2.80 -14.37 -25.28
N LEU A 76 -1.56 -14.33 -25.77
CA LEU A 76 -0.52 -13.47 -25.20
C LEU A 76 -0.89 -11.98 -25.29
N SER A 77 -1.49 -11.57 -26.41
CA SER A 77 -2.00 -10.20 -26.57
C SER A 77 -3.16 -9.91 -25.61
N LEU A 78 -4.08 -10.88 -25.43
CA LEU A 78 -5.19 -10.76 -24.50
C LEU A 78 -4.72 -10.63 -23.04
N ILE A 79 -3.72 -11.42 -22.62
CA ILE A 79 -3.12 -11.30 -21.28
C ILE A 79 -2.58 -9.90 -21.07
N LYS A 80 -1.83 -9.35 -22.03
CA LYS A 80 -1.25 -8.02 -21.91
C LYS A 80 -2.33 -6.95 -21.77
N LEU A 81 -3.39 -7.02 -22.58
CA LEU A 81 -4.54 -6.12 -22.48
C LEU A 81 -5.24 -6.24 -21.13
N LEU A 82 -5.49 -7.47 -20.67
CA LEU A 82 -6.13 -7.74 -19.38
C LEU A 82 -5.28 -7.23 -18.21
N LEU A 83 -3.96 -7.41 -18.27
CA LEU A 83 -3.02 -6.92 -17.27
C LEU A 83 -3.08 -5.39 -17.17
N VAL A 84 -3.01 -4.69 -18.30
CA VAL A 84 -3.10 -3.23 -18.32
C VAL A 84 -4.45 -2.76 -17.79
N LEU A 85 -5.55 -3.42 -18.18
CA LEU A 85 -6.89 -3.09 -17.69
C LEU A 85 -6.99 -3.26 -16.17
N LEU A 86 -6.53 -4.40 -15.64
CA LEU A 86 -6.59 -4.70 -14.21
C LEU A 86 -5.71 -3.77 -13.37
N ILE A 87 -4.51 -3.43 -13.84
CA ILE A 87 -3.64 -2.45 -13.17
C ILE A 87 -4.32 -1.09 -13.12
N ASN A 88 -4.89 -0.61 -14.24
CA ASN A 88 -5.60 0.67 -14.28
C ASN A 88 -6.83 0.68 -13.36
N LEU A 89 -7.59 -0.41 -13.32
CA LEU A 89 -8.75 -0.57 -12.43
C LEU A 89 -8.32 -0.56 -10.96
N ASN A 90 -7.19 -1.18 -10.63
CA ASN A 90 -6.64 -1.21 -9.28
C ASN A 90 -6.22 0.20 -8.83
N ILE A 91 -5.51 0.94 -9.70
CA ILE A 91 -5.15 2.34 -9.44
C ILE A 91 -6.40 3.20 -9.23
N LEU A 92 -7.42 3.04 -10.08
CA LEU A 92 -8.68 3.79 -9.96
C LEU A 92 -9.41 3.49 -8.65
N TYR A 93 -9.38 2.24 -8.16
CA TYR A 93 -10.06 1.87 -6.92
C TYR A 93 -9.34 2.36 -5.65
N LEU A 94 -8.04 2.64 -5.76
CA LEU A 94 -7.21 3.14 -4.66
C LEU A 94 -7.16 4.68 -4.57
N LEU A 95 -7.67 5.38 -5.60
CA LEU A 95 -7.70 6.85 -5.72
C LEU A 95 -9.05 7.42 -5.28
#